data_AF-A0AAW0AKN0-F1
#
_entry.id   AF-A0AAW0AKN0-F1
#
_cell.length_a   1.000
_cell.length_b   1.000
_cell.length_c   1.000
_cell.angle_alpha   90.00
_cell.angle_beta   90.00
_cell.angle_gamma   90.00
#
_symmetry.space_group_name_H-M   'P 1'
#
loop_
_entity.id
_entity.type
_entity.pdbx_description
1 polymer ?
#
loop_
_entity_poly.entity_id
_entity_poly.type
_entity_poly.pdbx_seq_one_letter_code
_entity_poly.pdbx_strand_id
1 'polypeptide(L)'
;AFVGLSCIYCNKMAEPHDSGIPRLLSRCNRCRRVWYCNSDCQKAHHSEHKLFCRTIHSVDTSNDPEVIQQLLRPFGLTPNATTRLDEISVLHRCQIIDLYQRKRPLNKAELYLLSCEPRCLGCAKTDNVLRTEANLSGQGRAQTLKPCPRCMMVFFCDDHRSSEADLHRETSSDNGLASECNLSRQIRLDSEFRLLMPSPHLHMWQFIPRQDIWTSLKGLSWDDTLSAPIRAALPTNTSVEHLASCLRLVSCLASTVMTVLYALEVSLGPTVDSCSTLTIHVTVVTSPKAEFTLAVAYMYEVILHRLPNVKNL
;
A
#
# COMPACT_ATOMS: atom_id res chain seq x y z
N ALA A 1 3.83 0.51 7.94
CA ALA A 1 5.16 0.84 7.38
C ALA A 1 5.38 -0.01 6.13
N PHE A 2 5.69 0.63 5.00
CA PHE A 2 6.09 -0.10 3.79
C PHE A 2 7.53 -0.58 3.96
N VAL A 3 7.71 -1.89 3.86
CA VAL A 3 8.99 -2.58 3.98
C VAL A 3 9.94 -1.99 2.94
N GLY A 4 11.05 -1.41 3.41
CA GLY A 4 12.05 -0.76 2.55
C GLY A 4 11.79 0.68 2.14
N LEU A 5 10.57 1.21 2.31
CA LEU A 5 10.18 2.55 1.83
C LEU A 5 9.96 3.56 2.94
N SER A 6 9.82 3.12 4.19
CA SER A 6 9.61 4.00 5.34
C SER A 6 10.50 3.59 6.52
N CYS A 7 10.93 4.58 7.30
CA CYS A 7 11.66 4.32 8.52
C CYS A 7 10.71 3.71 9.56
N ILE A 8 11.09 2.57 10.13
CA ILE A 8 10.25 1.88 11.11
C ILE A 8 10.02 2.69 12.39
N TYR A 9 10.93 3.63 12.71
CA TYR A 9 10.86 4.44 13.92
C TYR A 9 10.02 5.70 13.73
N CYS A 10 10.39 6.55 12.78
CA CYS A 10 9.74 7.86 12.59
C CYS A 10 8.67 7.86 11.49
N ASN A 11 8.44 6.73 10.82
CA ASN A 11 7.50 6.55 9.70
C ASN A 11 7.74 7.45 8.48
N LYS A 12 8.82 8.25 8.47
CA LYS A 12 9.22 9.05 7.30
C LYS A 12 9.57 8.14 6.14
N MET A 13 9.06 8.47 4.97
CA MET A 13 9.38 7.78 3.73
C MET A 13 10.79 8.15 3.24
N ALA A 14 11.36 7.26 2.42
CA ALA A 14 12.60 7.52 1.72
C ALA A 14 12.46 8.80 0.88
N GLU A 15 13.35 9.77 1.12
CA GLU A 15 13.37 10.98 0.32
C GLU A 15 13.75 10.65 -1.14
N PRO A 16 13.12 11.31 -2.13
CA PRO A 16 13.52 11.18 -3.52
C PRO A 16 14.96 11.68 -3.69
N HIS A 17 15.79 10.90 -4.39
CA HIS A 17 17.10 11.35 -4.86
C HIS A 17 16.93 12.27 -6.08
N ASP A 18 17.94 13.06 -6.43
CA ASP A 18 17.94 13.95 -7.61
C ASP A 18 17.63 13.23 -8.93
N SER A 19 17.84 11.91 -8.97
CA SER A 19 17.50 11.04 -10.11
C SER A 19 16.04 10.58 -10.15
N GLY A 20 15.19 11.07 -9.22
CA GLY A 20 13.80 10.63 -9.05
C GLY A 20 13.64 9.24 -8.42
N ILE A 21 14.74 8.56 -8.07
CA ILE A 21 14.73 7.25 -7.41
C ILE A 21 14.82 7.48 -5.89
N PRO A 22 13.92 6.95 -5.05
CA PRO A 22 14.01 7.12 -3.60
C PRO A 22 15.35 6.62 -3.05
N ARG A 23 15.98 7.42 -2.18
CA ARG A 23 17.21 7.02 -1.50
C ARG A 23 16.90 5.84 -0.57
N LEU A 24 17.60 4.73 -0.77
CA LEU A 24 17.41 3.55 0.07
C LEU A 24 17.72 3.85 1.54
N LEU A 25 16.77 3.50 2.41
CA LEU A 25 16.93 3.58 3.85
C LEU A 25 17.98 2.59 4.35
N SER A 26 18.66 2.94 5.44
CA SER A 26 19.67 2.08 6.06
C SER A 26 19.02 0.87 6.72
N ARG A 27 19.49 -0.34 6.41
CA ARG A 27 19.00 -1.57 7.02
C ARG A 27 19.70 -1.88 8.33
N CYS A 28 19.01 -2.53 9.26
CA CYS A 28 19.68 -3.16 10.39
C CYS A 28 20.67 -4.22 9.88
N ASN A 29 21.98 -4.03 10.10
CA ASN A 29 23.01 -4.94 9.59
C ASN A 29 22.87 -6.39 10.11
N ARG A 30 22.25 -6.56 11.28
CA ARG A 30 22.13 -7.86 11.96
C ARG A 30 20.96 -8.70 11.43
N CYS A 31 19.73 -8.17 11.45
CA CYS A 31 18.55 -8.91 11.00
C CYS A 31 18.13 -8.59 9.56
N ARG A 32 18.56 -7.44 9.01
CA ARG A 32 18.25 -6.93 7.66
C ARG A 32 16.74 -6.79 7.33
N ARG A 33 15.87 -6.87 8.34
CA ARG A 33 14.40 -6.82 8.21
C ARG A 33 13.76 -5.45 8.53
N VAL A 34 14.53 -4.48 8.98
CA VAL A 34 14.02 -3.15 9.34
C VAL A 34 14.89 -2.08 8.72
N TRP A 35 14.26 -0.94 8.40
CA TRP A 35 14.85 0.18 7.69
C TRP A 35 14.75 1.47 8.52
N TYR A 36 15.79 2.28 8.43
CA TYR A 36 15.95 3.52 9.18
C TYR A 36 16.41 4.65 8.27
N CYS A 37 15.98 5.88 8.55
CA CYS A 37 16.55 7.06 7.88
C CYS A 37 18.06 7.14 8.12
N ASN A 38 18.48 6.91 9.36
CA ASN A 38 19.86 7.07 9.82
C ASN A 38 20.12 6.25 11.10
N SER A 39 21.35 6.34 11.60
CA SER A 39 21.79 5.66 12.83
C SER A 39 21.08 6.17 14.09
N ASP A 40 20.60 7.41 14.11
CA ASP A 40 19.87 7.97 15.25
C ASP A 40 18.50 7.31 15.42
N CYS A 41 17.73 7.18 14.32
CA CYS A 41 16.48 6.42 14.32
C CYS A 41 16.71 4.95 14.70
N GLN A 42 17.82 4.35 14.26
CA GLN A 42 18.17 2.98 14.63
C GLN A 42 18.47 2.84 16.13
N LYS A 43 19.23 3.78 16.72
CA LYS A 43 19.52 3.81 18.16
C LYS A 43 18.26 4.02 18.98
N ALA A 44 17.39 4.94 18.56
CA ALA A 44 16.14 5.25 19.25
C ALA A 44 15.18 4.04 19.29
N HIS A 45 15.08 3.28 18.19
CA HIS A 45 14.26 2.07 18.11
C HIS A 45 14.95 0.81 18.69
N HIS A 46 16.22 0.89 19.09
CA HIS A 46 16.99 -0.30 19.45
C HIS A 46 16.39 -1.07 20.64
N SER A 47 15.88 -0.39 21.67
CA SER A 47 15.27 -1.05 22.85
C SER A 47 14.10 -1.95 22.46
N GLU A 48 13.21 -1.46 21.60
CA GLU A 48 12.04 -2.19 21.09
C GLU A 48 12.44 -3.28 20.09
N HIS A 49 13.40 -2.98 19.20
CA HIS A 49 13.82 -3.89 18.14
C HIS A 49 14.74 -5.04 18.62
N LYS A 50 15.52 -4.83 19.68
CA LYS A 50 16.65 -5.71 20.07
C LYS A 50 16.25 -7.17 20.22
N LEU A 51 15.09 -7.45 20.83
CA LEU A 51 14.64 -8.83 21.05
C LEU A 51 14.28 -9.49 19.71
N PHE A 52 13.45 -8.85 18.90
CA PHE A 52 13.12 -9.33 17.54
C PHE A 52 14.38 -9.53 16.69
N CYS A 53 15.28 -8.54 16.69
CA CYS A 53 16.53 -8.59 15.95
C CYS A 53 17.37 -9.80 16.32
N ARG A 54 17.49 -10.11 17.62
CA ARG A 54 18.25 -11.27 18.11
C ARG A 54 17.60 -12.57 17.66
N THR A 55 16.29 -12.70 17.84
CA THR A 55 15.56 -13.91 17.43
C THR A 55 15.73 -14.18 15.94
N ILE A 56 15.44 -13.19 15.10
CA ILE A 56 15.60 -13.32 13.65
C ILE A 56 17.02 -13.72 13.29
N HIS A 57 18.00 -13.05 13.88
CA HIS A 57 19.40 -13.37 13.61
C HIS A 57 19.75 -14.80 14.02
N SER A 58 19.27 -15.28 15.17
CA SER A 58 19.48 -16.66 15.61
C SER A 58 18.87 -17.68 14.64
N VAL A 59 17.70 -17.38 14.07
CA VAL A 59 17.07 -18.21 13.03
C VAL A 59 17.89 -18.18 11.75
N ASP A 60 18.29 -16.99 11.28
CA ASP A 60 19.10 -16.79 10.07
C ASP A 60 20.46 -17.50 10.14
N THR A 61 21.06 -17.60 11.33
CA THR A 61 22.36 -18.26 11.56
C THR A 61 22.23 -19.65 12.17
N SER A 62 21.03 -20.22 12.23
CA SER A 62 20.82 -21.55 12.79
C SER A 62 21.43 -22.60 11.88
N ASN A 63 22.23 -23.50 12.46
CA ASN A 63 22.69 -24.72 11.79
C ASN A 63 21.77 -25.91 12.08
N ASP A 64 20.62 -25.67 12.74
CA ASP A 64 19.63 -26.70 13.02
C ASP A 64 19.00 -27.18 11.70
N PRO A 65 19.14 -28.48 11.33
CA PRO A 65 18.59 -29.02 10.10
C PRO A 65 17.07 -28.84 9.98
N GLU A 66 16.34 -28.88 11.10
CA GLU A 66 14.88 -28.71 11.08
C GLU A 66 14.51 -27.28 10.72
N VAL A 67 15.21 -26.30 11.30
CA VAL A 67 15.00 -24.88 10.99
C VAL A 67 15.37 -24.59 9.53
N ILE A 68 16.51 -25.11 9.07
CA ILE A 68 16.94 -24.98 7.68
C ILE A 68 15.91 -25.61 6.74
N GLN A 69 15.45 -26.82 7.03
CA GLN A 69 14.45 -27.51 6.23
C GLN A 69 13.14 -26.72 6.17
N GLN A 70 12.69 -26.14 7.28
CA GLN A 70 11.48 -25.33 7.31
C GLN A 70 11.65 -24.00 6.54
N LEU A 71 12.83 -23.36 6.61
CA LEU A 71 13.13 -22.13 5.86
C LEU A 71 13.22 -22.38 4.35
N LEU A 72 13.82 -23.51 3.95
CA LEU A 72 14.03 -23.89 2.56
C LEU A 72 12.87 -24.69 1.97
N ARG A 73 11.87 -25.07 2.78
CA ARG A 73 10.73 -25.86 2.33
C ARG A 73 10.14 -25.14 1.11
N PRO A 74 10.14 -25.79 -0.07
CA PRO A 74 9.61 -25.18 -1.26
C PRO A 74 8.20 -24.69 -0.94
N PHE A 75 7.96 -23.40 -1.16
CA PHE A 75 6.60 -22.97 -1.40
C PHE A 75 6.16 -23.83 -2.58
N GLY A 76 5.25 -24.77 -2.34
CA GLY A 76 4.70 -25.61 -3.40
C GLY A 76 3.99 -24.69 -4.36
N LEU A 77 4.75 -24.13 -5.30
CA LEU A 77 4.26 -23.32 -6.41
C LEU A 77 3.61 -24.31 -7.36
N THR A 78 2.44 -24.83 -6.99
CA THR A 78 1.50 -25.22 -8.02
C THR A 78 1.04 -23.89 -8.65
N PRO A 79 1.10 -23.74 -9.99
CA PRO A 79 0.79 -22.49 -10.68
C PRO A 79 -0.57 -21.86 -10.37
N ASN A 80 -1.47 -22.60 -9.71
CA ASN A 80 -2.86 -22.21 -9.46
C ASN A 80 -3.16 -21.82 -7.99
N ALA A 81 -2.17 -21.71 -7.10
CA ALA A 81 -2.40 -21.52 -5.66
C ALA A 81 -2.01 -20.14 -5.09
N THR A 82 -2.07 -19.08 -5.89
CA THR A 82 -1.58 -17.73 -5.51
C THR A 82 -2.24 -17.13 -4.26
N THR A 83 -3.49 -17.45 -3.93
CA THR A 83 -4.19 -16.85 -2.78
C THR A 83 -3.96 -17.54 -1.42
N ARG A 84 -3.39 -18.76 -1.38
CA ARG A 84 -3.14 -19.50 -0.11
C ARG A 84 -1.68 -19.53 0.33
N LEU A 85 -0.76 -19.07 -0.53
CA LEU A 85 0.69 -19.20 -0.29
C LEU A 85 1.24 -18.18 0.72
N ASP A 86 0.67 -16.97 0.76
CA ASP A 86 1.07 -15.95 1.72
C ASP A 86 0.70 -16.35 3.16
N GLU A 87 -0.50 -16.90 3.37
CA GLU A 87 -0.95 -17.35 4.70
C GLU A 87 -0.07 -18.46 5.26
N ILE A 88 0.30 -19.45 4.43
CA ILE A 88 1.13 -20.59 4.84
C ILE A 88 2.57 -20.14 5.13
N SER A 89 3.13 -19.25 4.31
CA SER A 89 4.50 -18.75 4.53
C SER A 89 4.65 -17.97 5.81
N VAL A 90 3.64 -17.19 6.18
CA VAL A 90 3.65 -16.38 7.39
C VAL A 90 3.45 -17.24 8.62
N LEU A 91 2.48 -18.16 8.59
CA LEU A 91 2.22 -19.07 9.70
C LEU A 91 3.45 -19.90 10.08
N HIS A 92 4.16 -20.47 9.10
CA HIS A 92 5.38 -21.24 9.39
C HIS A 92 6.51 -20.40 9.97
N ARG A 93 6.73 -19.17 9.47
CA ARG A 93 7.77 -18.28 10.05
C ARG A 93 7.39 -17.80 11.45
N CYS A 94 6.12 -17.51 11.68
CA CYS A 94 5.62 -17.18 13.01
C CYS A 94 5.83 -18.35 13.98
N GLN A 95 5.59 -19.59 13.55
CA GLN A 95 5.86 -20.79 14.36
C GLN A 95 7.35 -20.95 14.68
N ILE A 96 8.25 -20.80 13.69
CA ILE A 96 9.71 -20.84 13.93
C ILE A 96 10.13 -19.76 14.93
N ILE A 97 9.60 -18.56 14.79
CA ILE A 97 9.94 -17.45 15.67
C ILE A 97 9.37 -17.64 17.07
N ASP A 98 8.17 -18.21 17.20
CA ASP A 98 7.56 -18.54 18.48
C ASP A 98 8.39 -19.60 19.23
N LEU A 99 8.88 -20.62 18.51
CA LEU A 99 9.82 -21.63 19.02
C LEU A 99 11.12 -21.01 19.58
N TYR A 100 11.63 -19.94 18.94
CA TYR A 100 12.84 -19.24 19.38
C TYR A 100 12.59 -18.11 20.39
N GLN A 101 11.40 -17.51 20.44
CA GLN A 101 11.08 -16.40 21.35
C GLN A 101 10.66 -16.86 22.74
N ARG A 102 10.18 -18.11 22.91
CA ARG A 102 9.86 -18.85 24.15
C ARG A 102 9.09 -18.12 25.28
N LYS A 103 8.81 -16.81 25.23
CA LYS A 103 8.25 -16.04 26.37
C LYS A 103 7.40 -14.81 26.01
N ARG A 104 7.17 -14.47 24.75
CA ARG A 104 6.17 -13.45 24.40
C ARG A 104 5.62 -13.61 22.98
N PRO A 105 4.36 -13.22 22.74
CA PRO A 105 3.85 -13.12 21.38
C PRO A 105 4.54 -11.99 20.60
N LEU A 106 4.58 -12.16 19.28
CA LEU A 106 4.95 -11.09 18.35
C LEU A 106 3.91 -9.97 18.43
N ASN A 107 4.38 -8.73 18.47
CA ASN A 107 3.49 -7.58 18.35
C ASN A 107 3.04 -7.40 16.88
N LYS A 108 2.03 -6.54 16.65
CA LYS A 108 1.51 -6.29 15.30
C LYS A 108 2.59 -5.86 14.31
N ALA A 109 3.50 -4.97 14.70
CA ALA A 109 4.56 -4.49 13.82
C ALA A 109 5.53 -5.61 13.43
N GLU A 110 5.91 -6.48 14.36
CA GLU A 110 6.76 -7.63 14.11
C GLU A 110 6.10 -8.64 13.17
N LEU A 111 4.80 -8.91 13.36
CA LEU A 111 4.00 -9.72 12.45
C LEU A 111 4.00 -9.12 11.05
N TYR A 112 3.76 -7.81 10.91
CA TYR A 112 3.82 -7.14 9.61
C TYR A 112 5.20 -7.27 8.94
N LEU A 113 6.29 -7.15 9.70
CA LEU A 113 7.65 -7.30 9.16
C LEU A 113 7.95 -8.72 8.66
N LEU A 114 7.25 -9.73 9.19
CA LEU A 114 7.34 -11.11 8.74
C LEU A 114 6.44 -11.37 7.55
N SER A 115 5.23 -10.84 7.59
CA SER A 115 4.22 -11.04 6.54
C SER A 115 4.55 -10.32 5.25
N CYS A 116 5.13 -9.12 5.35
CA CYS A 116 5.40 -8.26 4.21
C CYS A 116 6.87 -8.31 3.77
N GLU A 117 7.59 -9.40 4.09
CA GLU A 117 9.00 -9.52 3.70
C GLU A 117 9.15 -9.54 2.17
N PRO A 118 10.14 -8.82 1.60
CA PRO A 118 10.31 -8.78 0.16
C PRO A 118 10.66 -10.16 -0.39
N ARG A 119 10.13 -10.47 -1.56
CA ARG A 119 10.37 -11.73 -2.29
C ARG A 119 10.80 -11.43 -3.71
N CYS A 120 11.66 -12.29 -4.25
CA CYS A 120 11.94 -12.27 -5.68
C CYS A 120 10.66 -12.56 -6.47
N LEU A 121 10.35 -11.75 -7.49
CA LEU A 121 9.19 -11.98 -8.36
C LEU A 121 9.26 -13.36 -9.05
N GLY A 122 10.43 -13.76 -9.54
CA GLY A 122 10.59 -15.00 -10.30
C GLY A 122 10.58 -16.28 -9.47
N CYS A 123 11.21 -16.28 -8.28
CA CYS A 123 11.37 -17.49 -7.47
C CYS A 123 10.73 -17.45 -6.08
N ALA A 124 10.04 -16.36 -5.73
CA ALA A 124 9.40 -16.13 -4.43
C ALA A 124 10.35 -16.20 -3.20
N LYS A 125 11.66 -16.37 -3.40
CA LYS A 125 12.66 -16.44 -2.33
C LYS A 125 12.82 -15.08 -1.66
N THR A 126 12.91 -15.11 -0.33
CA THR A 126 13.21 -13.94 0.49
C THR A 126 14.71 -13.72 0.61
N ASP A 127 15.09 -12.53 1.07
CA ASP A 127 16.46 -12.19 1.44
C ASP A 127 17.09 -13.20 2.43
N ASN A 128 16.29 -13.73 3.36
CA ASN A 128 16.74 -14.76 4.30
C ASN A 128 17.05 -16.09 3.59
N VAL A 129 16.16 -16.57 2.72
CA VAL A 129 16.34 -17.85 2.01
C VAL A 129 17.60 -17.82 1.15
N LEU A 130 17.79 -16.74 0.40
CA LEU A 130 18.97 -16.56 -0.46
C LEU A 130 20.28 -16.59 0.34
N ARG A 131 20.30 -16.03 1.56
CA ARG A 131 21.46 -16.09 2.45
C ARG A 131 21.71 -17.50 3.00
N THR A 132 20.66 -18.18 3.44
CA THR A 132 20.77 -19.55 3.96
C THR A 132 21.32 -20.49 2.87
N GLU A 133 20.82 -20.40 1.64
CA GLU A 133 21.32 -21.20 0.51
C GLU A 133 22.78 -20.87 0.16
N ALA A 134 23.15 -19.59 0.15
CA ALA A 134 24.53 -19.17 -0.11
C ALA A 134 25.50 -19.69 0.96
N ASN A 135 25.11 -19.64 2.24
CA ASN A 135 25.89 -20.18 3.36
C ASN A 135 26.09 -21.70 3.24
N LEU A 136 25.02 -22.44 2.89
CA LEU A 136 25.09 -23.90 2.70
C LEU A 136 25.96 -24.29 1.50
N SER A 137 25.94 -23.46 0.46
CA SER A 137 26.73 -23.67 -0.75
C SER A 137 28.19 -23.19 -0.63
N GLY A 138 28.57 -22.58 0.50
CA GLY A 138 29.89 -21.97 0.69
C GLY A 138 30.16 -20.76 -0.22
N GLN A 139 29.13 -20.23 -0.90
CA GLN A 139 29.23 -19.04 -1.73
C GLN A 139 29.26 -17.83 -0.78
N GLY A 140 30.46 -17.36 -0.42
CA GLY A 140 30.66 -16.29 0.57
C GLY A 140 30.01 -14.93 0.26
N ARG A 141 29.30 -14.78 -0.87
CA ARG A 141 28.56 -13.57 -1.22
C ARG A 141 27.09 -13.74 -0.90
N ALA A 142 26.65 -13.12 0.19
CA ALA A 142 25.23 -12.99 0.52
C ALA A 142 24.50 -12.24 -0.59
N GLN A 143 23.67 -12.95 -1.36
CA GLN A 143 22.76 -12.32 -2.30
C GLN A 143 21.71 -11.52 -1.52
N THR A 144 21.32 -10.37 -2.08
CA THR A 144 20.21 -9.57 -1.56
C THR A 144 19.31 -9.17 -2.70
N LEU A 145 18.00 -9.23 -2.44
CA LEU A 145 16.97 -8.75 -3.32
C LEU A 145 17.16 -7.26 -3.63
N LYS A 146 17.01 -6.94 -4.92
CA LYS A 146 17.10 -5.58 -5.45
C LYS A 146 15.70 -5.12 -5.83
N PRO A 147 15.26 -3.94 -5.35
CA PRO A 147 13.96 -3.41 -5.76
C PRO A 147 13.99 -2.99 -7.23
N CYS A 148 12.82 -3.04 -7.87
CA CYS A 148 12.57 -2.42 -9.16
C CYS A 148 12.83 -0.91 -9.06
N PRO A 149 13.71 -0.32 -9.88
CA PRO A 149 14.09 1.09 -9.75
C PRO A 149 12.94 2.07 -10.03
N ARG A 150 11.83 1.62 -10.65
CA ARG A 150 10.66 2.46 -10.96
C ARG A 150 9.60 2.43 -9.86
N CYS A 151 9.10 1.23 -9.54
CA CYS A 151 8.00 1.09 -8.59
C CYS A 151 8.50 0.96 -7.14
N MET A 152 9.70 0.42 -6.92
CA MET A 152 10.31 0.13 -5.61
C MET A 152 9.51 -0.85 -4.72
N MET A 153 8.46 -1.46 -5.26
CA MET A 153 7.56 -2.39 -4.56
C MET A 153 7.82 -3.85 -4.91
N VAL A 154 8.37 -4.11 -6.09
CA VAL A 154 8.72 -5.46 -6.58
C VAL A 154 10.22 -5.66 -6.49
N PHE A 155 10.63 -6.87 -6.15
CA PHE A 155 12.03 -7.20 -5.88
C PHE A 155 12.50 -8.39 -6.71
N PHE A 156 13.79 -8.42 -7.01
CA PHE A 156 14.42 -9.48 -7.82
C PHE A 156 15.71 -9.94 -7.16
N CYS A 157 16.00 -11.25 -7.21
CA CYS A 157 17.36 -11.74 -6.97
C CYS A 157 18.22 -11.50 -8.22
N ASP A 158 19.53 -11.74 -8.12
CA ASP A 158 20.46 -11.47 -9.22
C ASP A 158 20.12 -12.29 -10.48
N ASP A 159 19.70 -13.54 -10.31
CA ASP A 159 19.41 -14.46 -11.43
C ASP A 159 18.13 -14.08 -12.20
N HIS A 160 17.13 -13.51 -11.53
CA HIS A 160 15.83 -13.18 -12.13
C HIS A 160 15.71 -11.71 -12.55
N ARG A 161 16.73 -10.89 -12.30
CA ARG A 161 16.64 -9.45 -12.52
C ARG A 161 16.48 -9.09 -13.99
N SER A 162 17.13 -9.80 -14.92
CA SER A 162 17.02 -9.49 -16.35
C SER A 162 15.70 -10.00 -16.93
N SER A 163 15.36 -11.27 -16.72
CA SER A 163 14.18 -11.89 -17.33
C SER A 163 12.86 -11.35 -16.79
N GLU A 164 12.74 -11.21 -15.47
CA GLU A 164 11.47 -10.84 -14.83
C GLU A 164 11.24 -9.34 -14.80
N ALA A 165 12.31 -8.52 -14.84
CA ALA A 165 12.14 -7.08 -14.84
C ALA A 165 11.59 -6.56 -16.17
N ASP A 166 11.84 -7.24 -17.28
CA ASP A 166 11.27 -6.87 -18.57
C ASP A 166 9.78 -7.22 -18.59
N LEU A 167 9.40 -8.44 -18.20
CA LEU A 167 8.00 -8.86 -18.05
C LEU A 167 7.20 -7.93 -17.13
N HIS A 168 7.75 -7.61 -15.95
CA HIS A 168 7.12 -6.70 -14.99
C HIS A 168 6.91 -5.27 -15.55
N ARG A 169 7.79 -4.82 -16.45
CA ARG A 169 7.74 -3.47 -17.06
C ARG A 169 6.81 -3.41 -18.27
N GLU A 170 6.85 -4.42 -19.13
CA GLU A 170 6.32 -4.40 -20.48
C GLU A 170 4.89 -4.90 -20.61
N THR A 171 4.41 -5.73 -19.68
CA THR A 171 3.05 -6.32 -19.77
C THR A 171 1.96 -5.27 -19.55
N SER A 172 1.69 -4.41 -20.54
CA SER A 172 0.33 -3.89 -20.72
C SER A 172 -0.53 -5.07 -21.10
N SER A 173 -1.57 -5.36 -20.33
CA SER A 173 -2.53 -6.39 -20.78
C SER A 173 -3.12 -5.94 -22.13
N ASP A 174 -3.51 -6.90 -22.98
CA ASP A 174 -4.18 -6.62 -24.26
C ASP A 174 -5.43 -5.74 -24.12
N ASN A 175 -5.93 -5.57 -22.89
CA ASN A 175 -7.08 -4.73 -22.54
C ASN A 175 -6.69 -3.26 -22.24
N GLY A 176 -5.44 -2.87 -22.48
CA GLY A 176 -4.95 -1.52 -22.15
C GLY A 176 -4.78 -1.27 -20.64
N LEU A 177 -4.72 -2.32 -19.81
CA LEU A 177 -4.43 -2.14 -18.39
C LEU A 177 -2.95 -1.76 -18.20
N ALA A 178 -2.70 -0.92 -17.21
CA ALA A 178 -1.35 -0.53 -16.82
C ALA A 178 -0.50 -1.75 -16.47
N SER A 179 0.80 -1.73 -16.82
CA SER A 179 1.71 -2.81 -16.43
C SER A 179 1.80 -2.99 -14.92
N GLU A 180 2.18 -4.18 -14.47
CA GLU A 180 2.34 -4.47 -13.04
C GLU A 180 3.26 -3.46 -12.35
N CYS A 181 4.30 -2.99 -13.05
CA CYS A 181 5.19 -1.94 -12.58
C CYS A 181 4.44 -0.62 -12.36
N ASN A 182 3.60 -0.22 -13.31
CA ASN A 182 2.82 1.01 -13.20
C ASN A 182 1.77 0.91 -12.08
N LEU A 183 1.08 -0.22 -11.96
CA LEU A 183 0.13 -0.45 -10.87
C LEU A 183 0.83 -0.40 -9.50
N SER A 184 1.96 -1.10 -9.36
CA SER A 184 2.75 -1.08 -8.13
C SER A 184 3.26 0.32 -7.79
N ARG A 185 3.68 1.09 -8.80
CA ARG A 185 4.08 2.49 -8.64
C ARG A 185 2.90 3.35 -8.17
N GLN A 186 1.71 3.17 -8.75
CA GLN A 186 0.50 3.89 -8.36
C GLN A 186 0.10 3.58 -6.91
N ILE A 187 0.12 2.32 -6.50
CA ILE A 187 -0.15 1.91 -5.10
C ILE A 187 0.81 2.60 -4.13
N ARG A 188 2.11 2.68 -4.48
CA ARG A 188 3.10 3.39 -3.67
C ARG A 188 2.77 4.88 -3.55
N LEU A 189 2.50 5.55 -4.67
CA LEU A 189 2.17 6.98 -4.69
C LEU A 189 0.88 7.29 -3.92
N ASP A 190 -0.13 6.42 -4.01
CA ASP A 190 -1.37 6.55 -3.22
C ASP A 190 -1.09 6.45 -1.73
N SER A 191 -0.19 5.54 -1.36
CA SER A 191 0.20 5.34 0.03
C SER A 191 1.03 6.50 0.57
N GLU A 192 1.95 7.03 -0.24
CA GLU A 192 2.70 8.26 0.03
C GLU A 192 1.74 9.43 0.29
N PHE A 193 0.78 9.63 -0.61
CA PHE A 193 -0.21 10.69 -0.47
C PHE A 193 -1.05 10.53 0.81
N ARG A 194 -1.50 9.31 1.13
CA ARG A 194 -2.26 9.05 2.36
C ARG A 194 -1.49 9.40 3.64
N LEU A 195 -0.16 9.23 3.66
CA LEU A 195 0.66 9.58 4.81
C LEU A 195 0.93 11.09 4.93
N LEU A 196 0.94 11.81 3.81
CA LEU A 196 1.08 13.27 3.79
C LEU A 196 -0.19 14.00 4.22
N MET A 197 -1.34 13.34 4.14
CA MET A 197 -2.63 13.90 4.54
C MET A 197 -2.87 13.65 6.04
N PRO A 198 -2.91 14.69 6.90
CA PRO A 198 -3.02 14.53 8.37
C PRO A 198 -4.34 13.88 8.81
N SER A 199 -5.37 13.90 7.96
CA SER A 199 -6.57 13.08 8.09
C SER A 199 -7.19 12.88 6.69
N PRO A 200 -6.83 11.80 5.98
CA PRO A 200 -7.19 11.63 4.58
C PRO A 200 -8.72 11.69 4.38
N HIS A 201 -9.49 11.11 5.30
CA HIS A 201 -10.95 11.08 5.22
C HIS A 201 -11.63 12.43 5.43
N LEU A 202 -11.03 13.34 6.20
CA LEU A 202 -11.60 14.66 6.51
C LEU A 202 -11.25 15.69 5.43
N HIS A 203 -10.03 15.63 4.90
CA HIS A 203 -9.53 16.67 4.01
C HIS A 203 -9.77 16.40 2.53
N MET A 204 -10.04 15.16 2.10
CA MET A 204 -10.25 14.90 0.68
C MET A 204 -11.58 15.45 0.15
N TRP A 205 -12.58 15.67 1.01
CA TRP A 205 -13.87 16.21 0.60
C TRP A 205 -13.86 17.71 0.36
N GLN A 206 -12.87 18.43 0.89
CA GLN A 206 -12.66 19.85 0.59
C GLN A 206 -12.39 20.09 -0.91
N PHE A 207 -12.00 19.04 -1.63
CA PHE A 207 -11.77 19.09 -3.07
C PHE A 207 -13.05 18.94 -3.89
N ILE A 208 -14.19 18.57 -3.28
CA ILE A 208 -15.47 18.54 -3.99
C ILE A 208 -16.14 19.90 -3.82
N PRO A 209 -16.22 20.72 -4.89
CA PRO A 209 -16.75 22.06 -4.77
C PRO A 209 -18.24 22.00 -4.46
N ARG A 210 -18.65 22.85 -3.51
CA ARG A 210 -20.06 23.19 -3.32
C ARG A 210 -20.60 23.80 -4.61
N GLN A 211 -21.77 23.34 -5.03
CA GLN A 211 -22.48 23.88 -6.17
C GLN A 211 -23.68 24.69 -5.68
N ASP A 212 -23.84 25.88 -6.26
CA ASP A 212 -25.02 26.71 -6.00
C ASP A 212 -26.21 26.29 -6.87
N ILE A 213 -25.95 25.53 -7.93
CA ILE A 213 -26.95 25.02 -8.87
C ILE A 213 -26.57 23.58 -9.27
N TRP A 214 -27.55 22.67 -9.21
CA TRP A 214 -27.35 21.31 -9.72
C TRP A 214 -26.96 21.33 -11.20
N THR A 215 -25.86 20.63 -11.51
CA THR A 215 -25.41 20.40 -12.89
C THR A 215 -25.52 18.91 -13.19
N SER A 216 -26.20 18.57 -14.28
CA SER A 216 -26.33 17.18 -14.74
C SER A 216 -24.97 16.50 -14.85
N LEU A 217 -24.90 15.24 -14.40
CA LEU A 217 -23.71 14.40 -14.49
C LEU A 217 -23.63 13.63 -15.82
N LYS A 218 -24.66 13.72 -16.68
CA LYS A 218 -24.69 13.00 -17.96
C LYS A 218 -23.59 13.48 -18.89
N GLY A 219 -22.80 12.52 -19.39
CA GLY A 219 -21.71 12.79 -20.33
C GLY A 219 -20.47 13.42 -19.70
N LEU A 220 -20.44 13.62 -18.38
CA LEU A 220 -19.26 14.08 -17.68
C LEU A 220 -18.43 12.90 -17.19
N SER A 221 -17.10 13.02 -17.30
CA SER A 221 -16.18 12.10 -16.64
C SER A 221 -15.80 12.57 -15.23
N TRP A 222 -15.21 11.66 -14.47
CA TRP A 222 -14.61 11.96 -13.17
C TRP A 222 -13.55 13.06 -13.26
N ASP A 223 -12.73 13.01 -14.31
CA ASP A 223 -11.68 13.98 -14.53
C ASP A 223 -12.27 15.36 -14.85
N ASP A 224 -13.37 15.44 -15.61
CA ASP A 224 -14.02 16.72 -15.93
C ASP A 224 -14.54 17.41 -14.66
N THR A 225 -15.07 16.64 -13.71
CA THR A 225 -15.72 17.18 -12.51
C THR A 225 -14.76 17.48 -11.37
N LEU A 226 -13.69 16.69 -11.21
CA LEU A 226 -12.81 16.75 -10.04
C LEU A 226 -11.44 17.36 -10.34
N SER A 227 -10.97 17.36 -11.59
CA SER A 227 -9.59 17.76 -11.89
C SER A 227 -9.28 19.22 -11.59
N ALA A 228 -10.16 20.15 -11.98
CA ALA A 228 -9.94 21.57 -11.75
C ALA A 228 -9.93 21.95 -10.26
N PRO A 229 -10.92 21.53 -9.44
CA PRO A 229 -10.89 21.77 -7.99
C PRO A 229 -9.66 21.21 -7.29
N ILE A 230 -9.25 19.98 -7.64
CA ILE A 230 -8.06 19.34 -7.03
C ILE A 230 -6.79 20.10 -7.42
N ARG A 231 -6.63 20.49 -8.70
CA ARG A 231 -5.49 21.30 -9.15
C ARG A 231 -5.42 22.65 -8.42
N ALA A 232 -6.56 23.29 -8.18
CA ALA A 232 -6.62 24.59 -7.50
C ALA A 232 -6.23 24.51 -6.02
N ALA A 233 -6.48 23.36 -5.37
CA ALA A 233 -6.25 23.19 -3.94
C ALA A 233 -4.86 22.59 -3.60
N LEU A 234 -4.14 22.08 -4.60
CA LEU A 234 -2.78 21.55 -4.42
C LEU A 234 -1.72 22.64 -4.66
N PRO A 235 -0.54 22.55 -4.02
CA PRO A 235 0.59 23.43 -4.31
C PRO A 235 0.95 23.45 -5.80
N THR A 236 1.33 24.62 -6.33
CA THR A 236 1.67 24.80 -7.76
C THR A 236 2.88 23.96 -8.23
N ASN A 237 3.72 23.52 -7.29
CA ASN A 237 4.87 22.65 -7.54
C ASN A 237 4.56 21.15 -7.42
N THR A 238 3.29 20.76 -7.30
CA THR A 238 2.90 19.34 -7.22
C THR A 238 3.23 18.62 -8.53
N SER A 239 3.95 17.50 -8.45
CA SER A 239 4.29 16.73 -9.67
C SER A 239 3.03 16.14 -10.32
N VAL A 240 3.11 15.91 -11.63
CA VAL A 240 2.00 15.32 -12.41
C VAL A 240 1.57 13.97 -11.83
N GLU A 241 2.50 13.16 -11.33
CA GLU A 241 2.18 11.85 -10.75
C GLU A 241 1.52 11.94 -9.38
N HIS A 242 1.90 12.93 -8.57
CA HIS A 242 1.22 13.18 -7.30
C HIS A 242 -0.21 13.67 -7.58
N LEU A 243 -0.40 14.58 -8.53
CA LEU A 243 -1.72 15.04 -8.95
C LEU A 243 -2.59 13.87 -9.45
N ALA A 244 -2.05 12.99 -10.30
CA ALA A 244 -2.77 11.81 -10.77
C ALA A 244 -3.18 10.86 -9.64
N SER A 245 -2.34 10.74 -8.61
CA SER A 245 -2.64 9.91 -7.42
C SER A 245 -3.69 10.57 -6.52
N CYS A 246 -3.65 11.90 -6.36
CA CYS A 246 -4.70 12.67 -5.71
C CYS A 246 -6.04 12.47 -6.43
N LEU A 247 -6.06 12.64 -7.75
CA LEU A 247 -7.25 12.45 -8.58
C LEU A 247 -7.81 11.05 -8.41
N ARG A 248 -6.97 10.01 -8.52
CA ARG A 248 -7.41 8.62 -8.34
C ARG A 248 -8.03 8.40 -6.95
N LEU A 249 -7.39 8.87 -5.89
CA LEU A 249 -7.88 8.68 -4.52
C LEU A 249 -9.18 9.43 -4.27
N VAL A 250 -9.28 10.69 -4.70
CA VAL A 250 -10.50 11.49 -4.55
C VAL A 250 -11.62 10.90 -5.41
N SER A 251 -11.36 10.50 -6.65
CA SER A 251 -12.33 9.81 -7.51
C SER A 251 -12.81 8.50 -6.89
N CYS A 252 -11.91 7.71 -6.28
CA CYS A 252 -12.27 6.48 -5.58
C CYS A 252 -13.22 6.76 -4.41
N LEU A 253 -12.94 7.78 -3.61
CA LEU A 253 -13.81 8.16 -2.48
C LEU A 253 -15.14 8.77 -2.95
N ALA A 254 -15.09 9.65 -3.94
CA ALA A 254 -16.26 10.31 -4.51
C ALA A 254 -17.15 9.35 -5.31
N SER A 255 -16.62 8.19 -5.75
CA SER A 255 -17.34 7.25 -6.60
C SER A 255 -18.70 6.84 -6.04
N THR A 256 -18.79 6.55 -4.73
CA THR A 256 -20.06 6.17 -4.10
C THR A 256 -21.05 7.33 -4.10
N VAL A 257 -20.64 8.51 -3.63
CA VAL A 257 -21.49 9.72 -3.60
C VAL A 257 -22.04 10.02 -4.98
N MET A 258 -21.16 10.00 -5.97
CA MET A 258 -21.50 10.43 -7.32
C MET A 258 -22.31 9.36 -8.07
N THR A 259 -22.12 8.08 -7.74
CA THR A 259 -23.03 7.01 -8.17
C THR A 259 -24.44 7.24 -7.61
N VAL A 260 -24.55 7.64 -6.33
CA VAL A 260 -25.84 8.00 -5.72
C VAL A 260 -26.45 9.22 -6.43
N LEU A 261 -25.70 10.30 -6.63
CA LEU A 261 -26.17 11.49 -7.35
C LEU A 261 -26.62 11.17 -8.78
N TYR A 262 -25.88 10.33 -9.51
CA TYR A 262 -26.26 9.90 -10.84
C TYR A 262 -27.52 9.04 -10.84
N ALA A 263 -27.66 8.11 -9.89
CA ALA A 263 -28.86 7.30 -9.74
C ALA A 263 -30.09 8.16 -9.42
N LEU A 264 -29.94 9.20 -8.59
CA LEU A 264 -30.97 10.19 -8.31
C LEU A 264 -31.35 10.97 -9.57
N GLU A 265 -30.38 11.43 -10.35
CA GLU A 265 -30.64 12.12 -11.62
C GLU A 265 -31.38 11.22 -12.63
N VAL A 266 -31.01 9.95 -12.73
CA VAL A 266 -31.69 8.99 -13.61
C VAL A 266 -33.14 8.75 -13.16
N SER A 267 -33.37 8.68 -11.84
CA SER A 267 -34.68 8.33 -11.27
C SER A 267 -35.66 9.51 -11.22
N LEU A 268 -35.16 10.70 -10.85
CA LEU A 268 -35.96 11.92 -10.66
C LEU A 268 -35.90 12.85 -11.89
N GLY A 269 -34.90 12.67 -12.76
CA GLY A 269 -34.71 13.53 -13.91
C GLY A 269 -34.30 14.96 -13.51
N PRO A 270 -34.76 15.99 -14.23
CA PRO A 270 -34.36 17.38 -14.00
C PRO A 270 -34.85 17.95 -12.65
N THR A 271 -35.75 17.26 -11.94
CA THR A 271 -36.29 17.70 -10.65
C THR A 271 -35.50 17.18 -9.44
N VAL A 272 -34.36 16.53 -9.65
CA VAL A 272 -33.51 15.98 -8.57
C VAL A 272 -33.17 17.02 -7.49
N ASP A 273 -32.93 18.27 -7.89
CA ASP A 273 -32.66 19.40 -7.00
C ASP A 273 -33.91 20.22 -6.68
N SER A 274 -35.12 19.69 -6.88
CA SER A 274 -36.37 20.35 -6.47
C SER A 274 -36.96 19.76 -5.18
N CYS A 275 -36.40 18.64 -4.70
CA CYS A 275 -36.87 17.98 -3.48
C CYS A 275 -36.30 18.67 -2.24
N SER A 276 -37.16 19.19 -1.36
CA SER A 276 -36.71 19.78 -0.09
C SER A 276 -36.23 18.75 0.93
N THR A 277 -36.70 17.50 0.80
CA THR A 277 -36.35 16.37 1.66
C THR A 277 -36.05 15.17 0.79
N LEU A 278 -34.92 14.53 1.04
CA LEU A 278 -34.49 13.33 0.34
C LEU A 278 -34.16 12.26 1.38
N THR A 279 -34.69 11.04 1.24
CA THR A 279 -34.36 9.93 2.13
C THR A 279 -33.56 8.89 1.36
N ILE A 280 -32.31 8.67 1.78
CA ILE A 280 -31.42 7.68 1.15
C ILE A 280 -31.14 6.57 2.15
N HIS A 281 -31.53 5.34 1.79
CA HIS A 281 -31.20 4.16 2.57
C HIS A 281 -29.91 3.53 2.04
N VAL A 282 -28.83 3.65 2.82
CA VAL A 282 -27.51 3.15 2.45
C VAL A 282 -27.23 1.87 3.22
N THR A 283 -27.28 0.74 2.51
CA THR A 283 -26.89 -0.56 3.07
C THR A 283 -25.42 -0.79 2.77
N VAL A 284 -24.59 -0.90 3.81
CA VAL A 284 -23.15 -1.15 3.67
C VAL A 284 -22.77 -2.42 4.38
N VAL A 285 -22.04 -3.28 3.66
CA VAL A 285 -21.52 -4.55 4.17
C VAL A 285 -20.06 -4.32 4.58
N THR A 286 -19.82 -3.78 5.77
CA THR A 286 -18.45 -3.56 6.30
C THR A 286 -18.32 -3.82 7.81
N SER A 287 -17.10 -4.12 8.24
CA SER A 287 -16.62 -4.17 9.64
C SER A 287 -15.41 -3.22 9.77
N PRO A 288 -15.20 -2.41 10.84
CA PRO A 288 -15.98 -2.15 12.06
C PRO A 288 -16.77 -0.80 12.05
N LYS A 289 -17.69 -0.62 13.01
CA LYS A 289 -18.72 0.45 13.05
C LYS A 289 -18.23 1.91 13.02
N ALA A 290 -17.03 2.21 13.50
CA ALA A 290 -16.61 3.60 13.75
C ALA A 290 -16.13 4.34 12.47
N GLU A 291 -15.33 3.70 11.64
CA GLU A 291 -14.87 4.28 10.36
C GLU A 291 -16.03 4.44 9.37
N PHE A 292 -17.04 3.56 9.50
CA PHE A 292 -18.26 3.60 8.70
C PHE A 292 -19.10 4.86 8.93
N THR A 293 -19.38 5.22 10.19
CA THR A 293 -20.24 6.37 10.51
C THR A 293 -19.66 7.67 9.94
N LEU A 294 -18.34 7.84 10.00
CA LEU A 294 -17.67 9.00 9.43
C LEU A 294 -17.77 9.03 7.89
N ALA A 295 -17.49 7.91 7.23
CA ALA A 295 -17.58 7.82 5.77
C ALA A 295 -19.00 8.14 5.24
N VAL A 296 -20.03 7.65 5.93
CA VAL A 296 -21.43 7.94 5.58
C VAL A 296 -21.80 9.39 5.85
N ALA A 297 -21.37 9.96 6.98
CA ALA A 297 -21.63 11.37 7.28
C ALA A 297 -21.04 12.29 6.20
N TYR A 298 -19.81 12.03 5.73
CA TYR A 298 -19.22 12.80 4.63
C TYR A 298 -19.94 12.61 3.32
N MET A 299 -20.39 11.39 3.02
CA MET A 299 -21.16 11.15 1.81
C MET A 299 -22.43 12.01 1.78
N TYR A 300 -23.13 12.15 2.92
CA TYR A 300 -24.29 13.03 3.03
C TYR A 300 -23.95 14.51 2.88
N GLU A 301 -22.87 14.97 3.50
CA GLU A 301 -22.39 16.35 3.36
C GLU A 301 -22.11 16.70 1.89
N VAL A 302 -21.45 15.79 1.15
CA VAL A 302 -21.17 16.00 -0.27
C VAL A 302 -22.46 16.00 -1.10
N ILE A 303 -23.42 15.12 -0.82
CA ILE A 303 -24.72 15.13 -1.51
C ILE A 303 -25.41 16.48 -1.30
N LEU A 304 -25.45 16.99 -0.07
CA LEU A 304 -26.02 18.31 0.24
C LEU A 304 -25.27 19.45 -0.44
N HIS A 305 -23.94 19.37 -0.56
CA HIS A 305 -23.15 20.35 -1.30
C HIS A 305 -23.39 20.34 -2.81
N ARG A 306 -23.96 19.27 -3.37
CA ARG A 306 -24.23 19.12 -4.81
C ARG A 306 -25.71 19.33 -5.15
N LEU A 307 -26.60 19.15 -4.19
CA LEU A 307 -28.05 19.37 -4.29
C LEU A 307 -28.46 20.53 -3.37
N PRO A 308 -28.15 21.79 -3.74
CA PRO A 308 -28.28 22.95 -2.86
C PRO A 308 -29.70 23.22 -2.35
N ASN A 309 -30.73 22.71 -3.02
CA ASN A 309 -32.13 22.88 -2.61
C ASN A 309 -32.64 21.79 -1.67
N VAL A 310 -31.90 20.69 -1.50
CA VAL A 310 -32.20 19.65 -0.50
C VAL A 310 -31.86 20.20 0.88
N LYS A 311 -32.87 20.33 1.75
CA LYS A 311 -32.71 20.88 3.10
C LYS A 311 -32.56 19.80 4.16
N ASN A 312 -33.16 18.63 3.93
CA ASN A 312 -33.15 17.50 4.85
C ASN A 312 -32.72 16.24 4.09
N LEU A 313 -31.73 15.53 4.64
CA LEU A 313 -31.19 14.27 4.13
C LEU A 313 -31.12 13.23 5.24
#